data_AF-A0A135VET9-F1
#
_entry.id   AF-A0A135VET9-F1
#
_cell.length_a   1.000
_cell.length_b   1.000
_cell.length_c   1.000
_cell.angle_alpha   90.00
_cell.angle_beta   90.00
_cell.angle_gamma   90.00
#
_symmetry.space_group_name_H-M   'P 1'
#
loop_
_entity.id
_entity.type
_entity.pdbx_description
1 polymer ?
#
loop_
_entity_poly.entity_id
_entity_poly.type
_entity_poly.pdbx_seq_one_letter_code
_entity_poly.pdbx_strand_id
1 'polypeptide(L)'
;MFKRVVSNITAAAISVGLYLPIVAGILTPMVWILASWYFSWELLSYIVPYSNSWTGYVYMFDPSSPGGLETGIAVAFRFSQVLMFCFGLFLLCYGLVTLARARIHKEGLVTYGPYGWVRHPQHLGILLMLYLLAFPLKTSFSRLLLPATRPGDLVSVCSVLFLLILVADLEDYWLSKEFGDSFVQYQQSTPFILPIRLQLPESLHFSALARGRPLRYLVSTLIFWVFLVLLSYYFRLVPPPFIR
;
A
#
# COMPACT_ATOMS: atom_id res chain seq x y z
N MET A 1 -2.74 -28.27 -36.72
CA MET A 1 -2.05 -27.40 -35.74
C MET A 1 -2.80 -26.09 -35.49
N PHE A 2 -3.11 -25.31 -36.52
CA PHE A 2 -3.81 -24.02 -36.43
C PHE A 2 -5.13 -24.04 -35.62
N LYS A 3 -6.03 -24.99 -35.88
CA LYS A 3 -7.31 -25.12 -35.14
C LYS A 3 -7.14 -25.29 -33.62
N ARG A 4 -6.06 -25.97 -33.19
CA ARG A 4 -5.77 -26.21 -31.76
C ARG A 4 -5.22 -24.95 -31.09
N VAL A 5 -4.39 -24.19 -31.80
CA VAL A 5 -3.88 -22.90 -31.33
C VAL A 5 -5.02 -21.88 -31.21
N VAL A 6 -5.88 -21.78 -32.22
CA VAL A 6 -7.05 -20.90 -32.19
C VAL A 6 -7.98 -21.29 -31.04
N SER A 7 -8.30 -22.57 -30.87
CA SER A 7 -9.15 -23.03 -29.76
C SER A 7 -8.58 -22.68 -28.38
N ASN A 8 -7.27 -22.85 -28.16
CA ASN A 8 -6.62 -22.48 -26.91
C ASN A 8 -6.65 -20.97 -26.65
N ILE A 9 -6.41 -20.15 -27.70
CA ILE A 9 -6.49 -18.69 -27.60
C ILE A 9 -7.92 -18.25 -27.30
N THR A 10 -8.90 -18.84 -27.96
CA THR A 10 -10.32 -18.49 -27.75
C THR A 10 -10.77 -18.87 -26.34
N ALA A 11 -10.35 -20.05 -25.85
CA ALA A 11 -10.62 -20.49 -24.49
C ALA A 11 -9.94 -19.58 -23.45
N ALA A 12 -8.71 -19.14 -23.71
CA ALA A 12 -8.01 -18.16 -22.87
C ALA A 12 -8.71 -16.79 -22.88
N ALA A 13 -9.16 -16.32 -24.04
CA ALA A 13 -9.88 -15.05 -24.16
C ALA A 13 -11.23 -15.09 -23.43
N ILE A 14 -11.98 -16.19 -23.57
CA ILE A 14 -13.26 -16.38 -22.88
C ILE A 14 -13.05 -16.49 -21.36
N SER A 15 -12.00 -17.19 -20.91
CA SER A 15 -11.71 -17.29 -19.48
C SER A 15 -11.32 -15.93 -18.91
N VAL A 16 -10.48 -15.16 -19.59
CA VAL A 16 -10.17 -13.77 -19.21
C VAL A 16 -11.44 -12.94 -19.14
N GLY A 17 -12.32 -13.02 -20.16
CA GLY A 17 -13.58 -12.29 -20.18
C GLY A 17 -14.54 -12.65 -19.03
N LEU A 18 -14.61 -13.93 -18.64
CA LEU A 18 -15.42 -14.39 -17.51
C LEU A 18 -14.86 -13.95 -16.16
N TYR A 19 -13.54 -13.88 -16.02
CA TYR A 19 -12.91 -13.46 -14.77
C TYR A 19 -12.73 -11.95 -14.65
N LEU A 20 -12.80 -11.21 -15.76
CA LEU A 20 -12.61 -9.76 -15.78
C LEU A 20 -13.57 -9.02 -14.82
N PRO A 21 -14.88 -9.31 -14.73
CA PRO A 21 -15.78 -8.62 -13.81
C PRO A 21 -15.46 -8.90 -12.34
N ILE A 22 -15.05 -10.13 -12.00
CA ILE A 22 -14.67 -10.52 -10.64
C ILE A 22 -13.37 -9.81 -10.24
N VAL A 23 -12.37 -9.88 -11.13
CA VAL A 23 -11.08 -9.22 -10.94
C VAL A 23 -11.26 -7.71 -10.89
N ALA A 24 -12.12 -7.12 -11.74
CA ALA A 24 -12.47 -5.71 -11.71
C ALA A 24 -13.16 -5.36 -10.39
N GLY A 25 -14.15 -6.13 -9.94
CA GLY A 25 -14.81 -5.89 -8.65
C GLY A 25 -13.83 -5.86 -7.46
N ILE A 26 -12.78 -6.69 -7.50
CA ILE A 26 -11.71 -6.71 -6.49
C ILE A 26 -10.72 -5.54 -6.70
N LEU A 27 -10.28 -5.30 -7.93
CA LEU A 27 -9.25 -4.31 -8.26
C LEU A 27 -9.76 -2.88 -8.23
N THR A 28 -11.00 -2.61 -8.63
CA THR A 28 -11.56 -1.26 -8.72
C THR A 28 -11.38 -0.46 -7.42
N PRO A 29 -11.76 -0.95 -6.22
CA PRO A 29 -11.51 -0.20 -5.00
C PRO A 29 -10.01 0.00 -4.74
N MET A 30 -9.16 -0.98 -5.05
CA MET A 30 -7.71 -0.89 -4.86
C MET A 30 -7.04 0.13 -5.80
N VAL A 31 -7.46 0.17 -7.06
CA VAL A 31 -6.95 1.10 -8.08
C VAL A 31 -7.44 2.52 -7.81
N TRP A 32 -8.67 2.69 -7.33
CA TRP A 32 -9.18 3.99 -6.91
C TRP A 32 -8.38 4.59 -5.75
N ILE A 33 -7.88 3.76 -4.83
CA ILE A 33 -6.97 4.22 -3.77
C ILE A 33 -5.66 4.77 -4.38
N LEU A 34 -5.12 4.13 -5.41
CA LEU A 34 -3.92 4.60 -6.12
C LEU A 34 -4.16 5.88 -6.94
N ALA A 35 -5.32 6.04 -7.58
CA ALA A 35 -5.67 7.30 -8.25
C ALA A 35 -5.88 8.42 -7.23
N SER A 36 -6.54 8.10 -6.11
CA SER A 36 -6.77 9.01 -4.99
C SER A 36 -5.45 9.46 -4.37
N TRP A 37 -4.41 8.62 -4.33
CA TRP A 37 -3.06 9.01 -3.90
C TRP A 37 -2.61 10.30 -4.57
N TYR A 38 -2.62 10.33 -5.91
CA TYR A 38 -2.03 11.43 -6.68
C TYR A 38 -2.78 12.74 -6.49
N PHE A 39 -4.09 12.65 -6.26
CA PHE A 39 -4.97 13.79 -6.06
C PHE A 39 -5.08 14.20 -4.58
N SER A 40 -4.76 13.28 -3.66
CA SER A 40 -5.03 13.46 -2.22
C SER A 40 -4.18 14.57 -1.62
N TRP A 41 -2.88 14.64 -1.94
CA TRP A 41 -2.01 15.66 -1.38
C TRP A 41 -2.34 17.05 -1.93
N GLU A 42 -2.76 17.14 -3.20
CA GLU A 42 -3.17 18.40 -3.80
C GLU A 42 -4.47 18.91 -3.16
N LEU A 43 -5.47 18.04 -2.95
CA LEU A 43 -6.68 18.40 -2.21
C LEU A 43 -6.39 18.74 -0.73
N LEU A 44 -5.57 17.92 -0.07
CA LEU A 44 -5.13 18.17 1.31
C LEU A 44 -4.35 19.48 1.42
N SER A 45 -3.65 19.91 0.37
CA SER A 45 -2.89 21.15 0.39
C SER A 45 -3.75 22.38 0.62
N TYR A 46 -5.03 22.35 0.21
CA TYR A 46 -5.96 23.46 0.45
C TYR A 46 -6.44 23.54 1.91
N ILE A 47 -6.34 22.45 2.67
CA ILE A 47 -6.89 22.33 4.02
C ILE A 47 -5.79 22.36 5.08
N VAL A 48 -4.64 21.72 4.79
CA VAL A 48 -3.55 21.55 5.75
C VAL A 48 -2.61 22.76 5.70
N PRO A 49 -2.33 23.41 6.84
CA PRO A 49 -1.45 24.56 6.87
C PRO A 49 -0.02 24.17 6.45
N TYR A 50 0.67 25.14 5.82
CA TYR A 50 2.05 25.01 5.30
C TYR A 50 2.25 24.00 4.18
N SER A 51 1.18 23.53 3.55
CA SER A 51 1.23 22.64 2.40
C SER A 51 2.05 23.15 1.20
N ASN A 52 2.23 24.47 1.08
CA ASN A 52 3.10 25.08 0.08
C ASN A 52 4.55 24.55 0.12
N SER A 53 5.03 24.06 1.28
CA SER A 53 6.35 23.44 1.38
C SER A 53 6.41 22.01 0.84
N TRP A 54 5.27 21.38 0.55
CA TRP A 54 5.19 19.98 0.13
C TRP A 54 5.64 19.75 -1.30
N THR A 55 5.70 20.80 -2.12
CA THR A 55 6.15 20.75 -3.52
C THR A 55 7.67 20.74 -3.65
N GLY A 56 8.38 21.14 -2.59
CA GLY A 56 9.84 21.16 -2.53
C GLY A 56 10.43 19.75 -2.63
N TYR A 57 11.48 19.61 -3.43
CA TYR A 57 12.23 18.35 -3.49
C TYR A 57 13.27 18.29 -2.39
N VAL A 58 13.35 17.14 -1.73
CA VAL A 58 14.40 16.82 -0.78
C VAL A 58 15.27 15.75 -1.40
N TYR A 59 16.53 16.11 -1.67
CA TYR A 59 17.53 15.16 -2.11
C TYR A 59 18.08 14.40 -0.90
N MET A 60 18.12 13.07 -0.99
CA MET A 60 18.69 12.23 0.08
C MET A 60 20.21 12.24 0.12
N PHE A 61 20.86 12.53 -1.02
CA PHE A 61 22.30 12.54 -1.17
C PHE A 61 22.73 13.87 -1.80
N ASP A 62 23.92 14.36 -1.43
CA ASP A 62 24.44 15.63 -1.92
C ASP A 62 24.78 15.49 -3.41
N PRO A 63 24.06 16.20 -4.30
CA PRO A 63 24.30 16.09 -5.73
C PRO A 63 25.68 16.64 -6.15
N SER A 64 26.40 17.34 -5.27
CA SER A 64 27.71 17.93 -5.55
C SER A 64 28.89 17.11 -5.02
N SER A 65 28.63 16.04 -4.27
CA SER A 65 29.67 15.16 -3.76
C SER A 65 30.27 14.31 -4.89
N PRO A 66 31.58 14.42 -5.17
CA PRO A 66 32.25 13.65 -6.23
C PRO A 66 32.54 12.18 -5.83
N GLY A 67 31.88 11.65 -4.79
CA GLY A 67 32.17 10.33 -4.24
C GLY A 67 31.51 9.18 -4.99
N GLY A 68 32.31 8.21 -5.46
CA GLY A 68 31.79 6.94 -6.02
C GLY A 68 30.93 6.13 -5.02
N LEU A 69 31.14 6.33 -3.71
CA LEU A 69 30.36 5.67 -2.65
C LEU A 69 28.89 6.10 -2.64
N GLU A 70 28.60 7.39 -2.80
CA GLU A 70 27.21 7.89 -2.83
C GLU A 70 26.47 7.38 -4.06
N THR A 71 27.17 7.31 -5.20
CA THR A 71 26.62 6.72 -6.43
C THR A 71 26.31 5.24 -6.21
N GLY A 72 27.21 4.48 -5.56
CA GLY A 72 26.97 3.08 -5.20
C GLY A 72 25.75 2.89 -4.31
N ILE A 73 25.58 3.72 -3.26
CA ILE A 73 24.42 3.67 -2.37
C ILE A 73 23.14 4.01 -3.12
N ALA A 74 23.13 5.05 -3.97
CA ALA A 74 21.96 5.41 -4.76
C ALA A 74 21.54 4.28 -5.70
N VAL A 75 22.49 3.65 -6.39
CA VAL A 75 22.22 2.49 -7.26
C VAL A 75 21.68 1.30 -6.46
N ALA A 76 22.29 0.97 -5.31
CA ALA A 76 21.82 -0.10 -4.44
C ALA A 76 20.40 0.18 -3.92
N PHE A 77 20.12 1.41 -3.51
CA PHE A 77 18.80 1.85 -3.08
C PHE A 77 17.78 1.70 -4.22
N ARG A 78 18.11 2.09 -5.45
CA ARG A 78 17.25 1.89 -6.63
C ARG A 78 16.99 0.42 -6.92
N PHE A 79 18.02 -0.40 -6.89
CA PHE A 79 17.88 -1.83 -7.07
C PHE A 79 16.93 -2.43 -6.02
N SER A 80 17.07 -2.02 -4.75
CA SER A 80 16.17 -2.44 -3.68
C SER A 80 14.71 -2.08 -3.94
N GLN A 81 14.44 -0.90 -4.50
CA GLN A 81 13.08 -0.45 -4.81
C GLN A 81 12.45 -1.25 -5.95
N VAL A 82 13.22 -1.53 -7.01
CA VAL A 82 12.75 -2.35 -8.13
C VAL A 82 12.46 -3.77 -7.63
N LEU A 83 13.32 -4.33 -6.78
CA LEU A 83 13.07 -5.63 -6.16
C LEU A 83 11.79 -5.62 -5.31
N MET A 84 11.61 -4.63 -4.45
CA MET A 84 10.40 -4.49 -3.63
C MET A 84 9.15 -4.30 -4.48
N PHE A 85 9.23 -3.53 -5.57
CA PHE A 85 8.12 -3.37 -6.51
C PHE A 85 7.75 -4.68 -7.20
N CYS A 86 8.73 -5.40 -7.75
CA CYS A 86 8.50 -6.69 -8.40
C CYS A 86 7.94 -7.72 -7.41
N PHE A 87 8.46 -7.76 -6.19
CA PHE A 87 7.97 -8.63 -5.13
C PHE A 87 6.55 -8.25 -4.69
N GLY A 88 6.26 -6.95 -4.57
CA GLY A 88 4.93 -6.43 -4.27
C GLY A 88 3.91 -6.78 -5.35
N LEU A 89 4.28 -6.61 -6.62
CA LEU A 89 3.46 -7.01 -7.76
C LEU A 89 3.20 -8.52 -7.78
N PHE A 90 4.24 -9.32 -7.49
CA PHE A 90 4.09 -10.76 -7.36
C PHE A 90 3.09 -11.14 -6.25
N LEU A 91 3.21 -10.55 -5.06
CA LEU A 91 2.28 -10.80 -3.94
C LEU A 91 0.85 -10.37 -4.27
N LEU A 92 0.67 -9.23 -4.93
CA LEU A 92 -0.63 -8.75 -5.39
C LEU A 92 -1.27 -9.75 -6.36
N CYS A 93 -0.54 -10.14 -7.41
CA CYS A 93 -1.03 -11.10 -8.40
C CYS A 93 -1.31 -12.47 -7.78
N TYR A 94 -0.41 -12.97 -6.92
CA TYR A 94 -0.60 -14.26 -6.27
C TYR A 94 -1.83 -14.23 -5.34
N GLY A 95 -1.96 -13.20 -4.51
CA GLY A 95 -3.12 -13.01 -3.63
C GLY A 95 -4.44 -12.87 -4.39
N LEU A 96 -4.44 -12.18 -5.54
CA LEU A 96 -5.61 -12.05 -6.41
C LEU A 96 -6.00 -13.37 -7.06
N VAL A 97 -5.04 -14.09 -7.62
CA VAL A 97 -5.29 -15.40 -8.26
C VAL A 97 -5.82 -16.40 -7.24
N THR A 98 -5.24 -16.46 -6.04
CA THR A 98 -5.71 -17.36 -4.97
C THR A 98 -7.14 -17.01 -4.56
N LEU A 99 -7.46 -15.74 -4.34
CA LEU A 99 -8.81 -15.32 -3.96
C LEU A 99 -9.83 -15.57 -5.07
N ALA A 100 -9.47 -15.26 -6.32
CA ALA A 100 -10.33 -15.50 -7.48
C ALA A 100 -10.65 -16.99 -7.61
N ARG A 101 -9.63 -17.87 -7.52
CA ARG A 101 -9.81 -19.33 -7.57
C ARG A 101 -10.75 -19.81 -6.47
N ALA A 102 -10.53 -19.39 -5.23
CA ALA A 102 -11.39 -19.76 -4.11
C ALA A 102 -12.84 -19.33 -4.36
N ARG A 103 -13.07 -18.11 -4.86
CA ARG A 103 -14.42 -17.61 -5.17
C ARG A 103 -15.10 -18.41 -6.29
N ILE A 104 -14.35 -18.79 -7.32
CA ILE A 104 -14.85 -19.59 -8.45
C ILE A 104 -15.28 -20.97 -7.98
N HIS A 105 -14.47 -21.60 -7.13
CA HIS A 105 -14.76 -22.92 -6.57
C HIS A 105 -15.73 -22.88 -5.39
N LYS A 106 -16.23 -21.68 -5.02
CA LYS A 106 -17.06 -21.46 -3.82
C LYS A 106 -16.42 -22.05 -2.57
N GLU A 107 -15.10 -22.01 -2.51
CA GLU A 107 -14.34 -22.32 -1.31
C GLU A 107 -14.69 -21.28 -0.24
N GLY A 108 -14.74 -21.73 1.02
CA GLY A 108 -15.00 -20.86 2.17
C GLY A 108 -13.82 -19.95 2.49
N LEU A 109 -13.47 -19.84 3.77
CA LEU A 109 -12.38 -18.99 4.22
C LEU A 109 -11.02 -19.45 3.66
N VAL A 110 -10.34 -18.56 2.95
CA VAL A 110 -9.01 -18.82 2.36
C VAL A 110 -7.92 -18.58 3.39
N THR A 111 -7.23 -19.65 3.79
CA THR A 111 -6.17 -19.61 4.82
C THR A 111 -4.82 -20.13 4.32
N TYR A 112 -4.71 -20.43 3.03
CA TYR A 112 -3.52 -21.05 2.43
C TYR A 112 -2.79 -20.12 1.44
N GLY A 113 -1.58 -20.53 1.04
CA GLY A 113 -0.74 -19.75 0.14
C GLY A 113 -0.32 -18.42 0.80
N PRO A 114 -0.45 -17.27 0.10
CA PRO A 114 -0.03 -15.98 0.65
C PRO A 114 -0.91 -15.54 1.84
N TYR A 115 -2.15 -16.02 1.90
CA TYR A 115 -3.07 -15.80 3.04
C TYR A 115 -2.64 -16.58 4.29
N GLY A 116 -1.81 -17.62 4.15
CA GLY A 116 -1.21 -18.29 5.30
C GLY A 116 -0.09 -17.47 5.97
N TRP A 117 0.50 -16.51 5.24
CA TRP A 117 1.60 -15.68 5.75
C TRP A 117 1.11 -14.40 6.38
N VAL A 118 0.14 -13.73 5.75
CA VAL A 118 -0.48 -12.47 6.19
C VAL A 118 -1.94 -12.48 5.74
N ARG A 119 -2.85 -11.84 6.49
CA ARG A 119 -4.28 -11.87 6.17
C ARG A 119 -4.64 -11.07 4.91
N HIS A 120 -3.92 -9.98 4.64
CA HIS A 120 -4.15 -9.13 3.45
C HIS A 120 -2.90 -9.05 2.57
N PRO A 121 -2.50 -10.14 1.88
CA PRO A 121 -1.29 -10.16 1.07
C PRO A 121 -1.33 -9.18 -0.10
N GLN A 122 -2.52 -8.90 -0.63
CA GLN A 122 -2.73 -7.90 -1.69
C GLN A 122 -2.41 -6.49 -1.20
N HIS A 123 -2.82 -6.15 0.03
CA HIS A 123 -2.53 -4.85 0.64
C HIS A 123 -1.04 -4.70 0.93
N LEU A 124 -0.38 -5.77 1.41
CA LEU A 124 1.08 -5.81 1.56
C LEU A 124 1.79 -5.61 0.21
N GLY A 125 1.30 -6.28 -0.85
CA GLY A 125 1.83 -6.12 -2.20
C GLY A 125 1.77 -4.67 -2.69
N ILE A 126 0.62 -4.01 -2.47
CA ILE A 126 0.46 -2.58 -2.76
C ILE A 126 1.48 -1.76 -1.95
N LEU A 127 1.57 -1.93 -0.63
CA LEU A 127 2.54 -1.21 0.21
C LEU A 127 3.99 -1.33 -0.28
N LEU A 128 4.40 -2.51 -0.74
CA LEU A 128 5.74 -2.73 -1.30
C LEU A 128 5.94 -2.02 -2.63
N MET A 129 4.93 -2.00 -3.51
CA MET A 129 4.99 -1.24 -4.76
C MET A 129 5.07 0.27 -4.52
N LEU A 130 4.38 0.76 -3.48
CA LEU A 130 4.35 2.17 -3.11
C LEU A 130 5.71 2.70 -2.63
N TYR A 131 6.60 1.81 -2.16
CA TYR A 131 7.97 2.18 -1.80
C TYR A 131 8.75 2.78 -2.97
N LEU A 132 8.53 2.31 -4.19
CA LEU A 132 9.12 2.90 -5.39
C LEU A 132 8.56 4.30 -5.68
N LEU A 133 7.25 4.49 -5.47
CA LEU A 133 6.56 5.77 -5.70
C LEU A 133 6.91 6.83 -4.65
N ALA A 134 7.18 6.44 -3.42
CA ALA A 134 7.55 7.34 -2.33
C ALA A 134 8.85 8.13 -2.59
N PHE A 135 9.70 7.58 -3.45
CA PHE A 135 11.04 8.10 -3.72
C PHE A 135 11.29 8.12 -5.24
N PRO A 136 10.61 8.98 -6.00
CA PRO A 136 10.73 9.00 -7.46
C PRO A 136 12.15 9.35 -7.94
N LEU A 137 12.44 9.01 -9.19
CA LEU A 137 13.65 9.47 -9.88
C LEU A 137 13.42 10.87 -10.43
N LYS A 138 14.33 11.80 -10.13
CA LYS A 138 14.44 13.03 -10.91
C LYS A 138 15.68 12.92 -11.80
N THR A 139 15.47 12.72 -13.08
CA THR A 139 16.52 12.77 -14.10
C THR A 139 16.87 14.23 -14.36
N SER A 140 17.98 14.71 -13.81
CA SER A 140 18.67 15.87 -14.39
C SER A 140 19.74 15.33 -15.34
N PHE A 141 19.77 15.83 -16.57
CA PHE A 141 20.56 15.32 -17.71
C PHE A 141 22.07 15.15 -17.44
N SER A 142 22.58 15.72 -16.34
CA SER A 142 23.99 15.73 -15.96
C SER A 142 24.32 15.04 -14.62
N ARG A 143 23.33 14.59 -13.83
CA ARG A 143 23.57 13.96 -12.51
C ARG A 143 22.73 12.69 -12.35
N LEU A 144 23.45 11.58 -12.21
CA LEU A 144 22.95 10.22 -12.08
C LEU A 144 21.82 10.11 -11.03
N LEU A 145 20.67 9.55 -11.40
CA LEU A 145 19.66 8.81 -10.59
C LEU A 145 19.48 9.13 -9.09
N LEU A 146 19.59 10.38 -8.66
CA LEU A 146 19.46 10.71 -7.25
C LEU A 146 18.01 10.52 -6.76
N PRO A 147 17.78 9.79 -5.66
CA PRO A 147 16.49 9.79 -4.99
C PRO A 147 16.18 11.16 -4.43
N ALA A 148 15.09 11.71 -4.96
CA ALA A 148 14.45 12.89 -4.45
C ALA A 148 13.06 12.48 -3.96
N THR A 149 12.67 12.94 -2.79
CA THR A 149 11.32 12.76 -2.27
C THR A 149 10.71 14.13 -2.03
N ARG A 150 9.42 14.26 -2.29
CA ARG A 150 8.67 15.44 -1.88
C ARG A 150 7.98 15.13 -0.55
N PRO A 151 7.89 16.09 0.39
CA PRO A 151 7.09 15.90 1.59
C PRO A 151 5.63 15.49 1.26
N GLY A 152 5.08 15.98 0.15
CA GLY A 152 3.76 15.55 -0.35
C GLY A 152 3.69 14.07 -0.75
N ASP A 153 4.79 13.48 -1.25
CA ASP A 153 4.85 12.04 -1.56
C ASP A 153 4.76 11.23 -0.26
N LEU A 154 5.45 11.65 0.80
CA LEU A 154 5.37 11.00 2.12
C LEU A 154 3.97 11.11 2.73
N VAL A 155 3.34 12.29 2.65
CA VAL A 155 1.94 12.49 3.07
C VAL A 155 1.00 11.54 2.30
N SER A 156 1.22 11.38 1.00
CA SER A 156 0.42 10.47 0.17
C SER A 156 0.62 9.01 0.56
N VAL A 157 1.87 8.58 0.79
CA VAL A 157 2.20 7.23 1.29
C VAL A 157 1.51 6.97 2.62
N CYS A 158 1.61 7.89 3.58
CA CYS A 158 0.96 7.77 4.88
C CYS A 158 -0.57 7.68 4.76
N SER A 159 -1.16 8.47 3.86
CA SER A 159 -2.60 8.47 3.61
C SER A 159 -3.09 7.15 3.02
N VAL A 160 -2.35 6.61 2.05
CA VAL A 160 -2.70 5.31 1.47
C VAL A 160 -2.46 4.16 2.44
N LEU A 161 -1.38 4.19 3.23
CA LEU A 161 -1.18 3.21 4.30
C LEU A 161 -2.35 3.23 5.30
N PHE A 162 -2.76 4.42 5.73
CA PHE A 162 -3.91 4.58 6.62
C PHE A 162 -5.19 4.02 6.00
N LEU A 163 -5.50 4.38 4.75
CA LEU A 163 -6.68 3.85 4.04
C LEU A 163 -6.64 2.33 3.89
N LEU A 164 -5.49 1.75 3.53
CA LEU A 164 -5.32 0.30 3.44
C LEU A 164 -5.58 -0.39 4.78
N ILE A 165 -5.14 0.21 5.90
CA ILE A 165 -5.44 -0.29 7.24
C ILE A 165 -6.94 -0.24 7.54
N LEU A 166 -7.63 0.85 7.19
CA LEU A 166 -9.07 0.98 7.39
C LEU A 166 -9.86 -0.04 6.57
N VAL A 167 -9.51 -0.18 5.29
CA VAL A 167 -10.15 -1.13 4.37
C VAL A 167 -9.94 -2.55 4.87
N ALA A 168 -8.70 -2.93 5.22
CA ALA A 168 -8.40 -4.25 5.75
C ALA A 168 -9.13 -4.53 7.08
N ASP A 169 -9.28 -3.55 7.98
CA ASP A 169 -10.03 -3.73 9.24
C ASP A 169 -11.54 -3.90 8.99
N LEU A 170 -12.10 -3.22 7.99
CA LEU A 170 -13.47 -3.41 7.53
C LEU A 170 -13.67 -4.79 6.89
N GLU A 171 -12.74 -5.23 6.05
CA GLU A 171 -12.74 -6.58 5.46
C GLU A 171 -12.72 -7.64 6.57
N ASP A 172 -11.79 -7.53 7.54
CA ASP A 172 -11.71 -8.41 8.72
C ASP A 172 -13.06 -8.42 9.48
N TYR A 173 -13.71 -7.26 9.64
CA TYR A 173 -15.02 -7.18 10.30
C TYR A 173 -16.10 -7.96 9.54
N TRP A 174 -16.21 -7.78 8.22
CA TRP A 174 -17.19 -8.51 7.41
C TRP A 174 -16.92 -10.02 7.39
N LEU A 175 -15.65 -10.42 7.26
CA LEU A 175 -15.24 -11.83 7.33
C LEU A 175 -15.56 -12.44 8.69
N SER A 176 -15.39 -11.71 9.79
CA SER A 176 -15.77 -12.19 11.12
C SER A 176 -17.27 -12.44 11.26
N LYS A 177 -18.10 -11.65 10.55
CA LYS A 177 -19.57 -11.84 10.52
C LYS A 177 -19.98 -13.01 9.64
N GLU A 178 -19.29 -13.23 8.53
CA GLU A 178 -19.59 -14.31 7.58
C GLU A 178 -19.10 -15.68 8.07
N PHE A 179 -17.90 -15.74 8.64
CA PHE A 179 -17.21 -17.01 8.96
C PHE A 179 -17.10 -17.31 10.46
N GLY A 180 -17.47 -16.38 11.34
CA GLY A 180 -17.54 -16.59 12.79
C GLY A 180 -16.22 -17.08 13.42
N ASP A 181 -16.31 -18.14 14.22
CA ASP A 181 -15.17 -18.68 15.00
C ASP A 181 -14.01 -19.16 14.12
N SER A 182 -14.29 -19.65 12.91
CA SER A 182 -13.25 -20.10 11.98
C SER A 182 -12.32 -18.93 11.58
N PHE A 183 -12.89 -17.74 11.42
CA PHE A 183 -12.13 -16.53 11.14
C PHE A 183 -11.37 -16.04 12.37
N VAL A 184 -11.95 -16.14 13.56
CA VAL A 184 -11.27 -15.78 14.82
C VAL A 184 -10.02 -16.64 15.02
N GLN A 185 -10.10 -17.95 14.79
CA GLN A 185 -8.95 -18.85 14.87
C GLN A 185 -7.88 -18.48 13.84
N TYR A 186 -8.29 -18.21 12.60
CA TYR A 186 -7.38 -17.74 11.56
C TYR A 186 -6.72 -16.39 11.91
N GLN A 187 -7.46 -15.47 12.52
CA GLN A 187 -6.95 -14.18 12.97
C GLN A 187 -5.86 -14.33 14.06
N GLN A 188 -6.00 -15.33 14.92
CA GLN A 188 -5.01 -15.65 15.95
C GLN A 188 -3.73 -16.27 15.38
N SER A 189 -3.84 -17.07 14.31
CA SER A 189 -2.69 -17.73 13.68
C SER A 189 -1.95 -16.86 12.66
N THR A 190 -2.62 -15.89 12.05
CA THR A 190 -2.10 -15.17 10.88
C THR A 190 -2.00 -13.68 11.16
N PRO A 191 -0.86 -13.02 10.94
CA PRO A 191 -0.70 -11.58 11.16
C PRO A 191 -1.50 -10.74 10.14
N PHE A 192 -1.77 -9.48 10.47
CA PHE A 192 -2.70 -8.63 9.71
C PHE A 192 -2.21 -8.28 8.28
N ILE A 193 -1.30 -7.31 8.15
CA ILE A 193 -0.74 -6.88 6.86
C ILE A 193 0.76 -7.17 6.79
N LEU A 194 1.51 -6.74 7.81
CA LEU A 194 2.94 -7.03 7.90
C LEU A 194 3.15 -8.43 8.48
N PRO A 195 4.19 -9.17 8.06
CA PRO A 195 4.53 -10.49 8.61
C PRO A 195 5.15 -10.40 10.01
N ILE A 196 4.64 -9.50 10.84
CA ILE A 196 5.10 -9.23 12.21
C ILE A 196 3.89 -9.35 13.13
N ARG A 197 4.01 -10.18 14.16
CA ARG A 197 2.98 -10.31 15.21
C ARG A 197 3.21 -9.23 16.26
N LEU A 198 2.40 -8.19 16.21
CA LEU A 198 2.34 -7.19 17.27
C LEU A 198 1.38 -7.71 18.36
N GLN A 199 1.93 -8.09 19.51
CA GLN A 199 1.13 -8.36 20.70
C GLN A 199 0.84 -7.03 21.40
N LEU A 200 -0.38 -6.52 21.23
CA LEU A 200 -0.83 -5.35 21.97
C LEU A 200 -1.29 -5.80 23.36
N PRO A 201 -0.93 -5.08 24.44
CA PRO A 201 -1.39 -5.41 25.78
C PRO A 201 -2.92 -5.29 25.87
N GLU A 202 -3.57 -6.26 26.52
CA GLU A 202 -5.04 -6.32 26.66
C GLU A 202 -5.62 -5.06 27.31
N SER A 203 -4.83 -4.34 28.12
CA SER A 203 -5.25 -3.11 28.79
C SER A 203 -5.59 -1.95 27.85
N LEU A 204 -5.21 -2.02 26.57
CA LEU A 204 -5.53 -1.01 25.56
C LEU A 204 -6.85 -1.29 24.82
N HIS A 205 -7.58 -2.36 25.16
CA HIS A 205 -8.88 -2.68 24.57
C HIS A 205 -9.99 -1.80 25.15
N PHE A 206 -10.16 -0.60 24.59
CA PHE A 206 -11.34 0.24 24.84
C PHE A 206 -12.56 -0.33 24.10
N SER A 207 -13.60 -0.75 24.84
CA SER A 207 -14.83 -1.32 24.27
C SER A 207 -15.57 -0.37 23.30
N ALA A 208 -15.42 0.94 23.49
CA ALA A 208 -15.97 1.96 22.58
C ALA A 208 -15.26 1.99 21.21
N LEU A 209 -13.99 1.56 21.17
CA LEU A 209 -13.17 1.43 19.96
C LEU A 209 -13.13 -0.02 19.44
N ALA A 210 -14.12 -0.84 19.81
CA ALA A 210 -14.26 -2.19 19.29
C ALA A 210 -14.37 -2.17 17.75
N ARG A 211 -13.84 -3.23 17.12
CA ARG A 211 -13.83 -3.41 15.66
C ARG A 211 -15.26 -3.36 15.08
N GLY A 212 -15.41 -2.69 13.93
CA GLY A 212 -16.68 -2.51 13.24
C GLY A 212 -17.57 -1.36 13.73
N ARG A 213 -17.20 -0.65 14.80
CA ARG A 213 -17.96 0.52 15.25
C ARG A 213 -17.58 1.79 14.47
N PRO A 214 -18.54 2.59 13.99
CA PRO A 214 -18.26 3.82 13.23
C PRO A 214 -17.41 4.82 14.01
N LEU A 215 -17.58 4.87 15.34
CA LEU A 215 -16.81 5.75 16.22
C LEU A 215 -15.31 5.45 16.16
N ARG A 216 -14.90 4.17 16.03
CA ARG A 216 -13.48 3.81 15.91
C ARG A 216 -12.86 4.46 14.68
N TYR A 217 -13.53 4.35 13.53
CA TYR A 217 -13.06 4.91 12.26
C TYR A 217 -13.01 6.43 12.28
N LEU A 218 -13.99 7.08 12.93
CA LEU A 218 -13.99 8.52 13.15
C LEU A 218 -12.80 8.95 14.01
N VAL A 219 -12.59 8.30 15.16
CA VAL A 219 -11.47 8.61 16.06
C VAL A 219 -10.12 8.35 15.39
N SER A 220 -9.96 7.23 14.69
CA SER A 220 -8.74 6.93 13.93
C SER A 220 -8.48 7.96 12.83
N THR A 221 -9.52 8.42 12.13
CA THR A 221 -9.41 9.49 11.12
C THR A 221 -9.00 10.81 11.74
N LEU A 222 -9.58 11.17 12.90
CA LEU A 222 -9.18 12.38 13.62
C LEU A 222 -7.72 12.32 14.10
N ILE A 223 -7.29 11.20 14.67
CA ILE A 223 -5.90 10.98 15.09
C ILE A 223 -4.96 11.09 13.90
N PHE A 224 -5.31 10.46 12.78
CA PHE A 224 -4.52 10.53 11.56
C PHE A 224 -4.45 11.97 11.01
N TRP A 225 -5.55 12.71 11.06
CA TRP A 225 -5.57 14.11 10.64
C TRP A 225 -4.66 14.99 11.51
N VAL A 226 -4.72 14.83 12.84
CA VAL A 226 -3.81 15.52 13.77
C VAL A 226 -2.36 15.15 13.47
N PHE A 227 -2.07 13.88 13.20
CA PHE A 227 -0.74 13.43 12.79
C PHE A 227 -0.27 14.12 11.50
N LEU A 228 -1.11 14.23 10.47
CA LEU A 228 -0.77 14.94 9.23
C LEU A 228 -0.49 16.43 9.45
N VAL A 229 -1.26 17.08 10.31
CA VAL A 229 -1.01 18.48 10.70
C VAL A 229 0.33 18.61 11.42
N LEU A 230 0.61 17.75 12.40
CA LEU A 230 1.90 17.76 13.10
C LEU A 230 3.08 17.49 12.15
N LEU A 231 2.90 16.58 11.21
CA LEU A 231 3.88 16.28 10.16
C LEU A 231 4.12 17.50 9.26
N SER A 232 3.07 18.25 8.90
CA SER A 232 3.21 19.47 8.09
C SER A 232 3.95 20.59 8.85
N TYR A 233 3.66 20.75 10.15
CA TYR A 233 4.42 21.64 11.03
C TYR A 233 5.89 21.21 11.14
N TYR A 234 6.16 19.92 11.26
CA TYR A 234 7.53 19.39 11.32
C TYR A 234 8.33 19.78 10.07
N PHE A 235 7.77 19.58 8.87
CA PHE A 235 8.44 19.98 7.62
C PHE A 235 8.68 21.49 7.51
N ARG A 236 7.88 22.30 8.22
CA ARG A 236 8.09 23.75 8.29
C ARG A 236 9.20 24.14 9.26
N LEU A 237 9.25 23.51 10.43
CA LEU A 237 10.18 23.85 11.51
C LEU A 237 11.59 23.29 11.27
N VAL A 238 11.66 22.10 10.68
CA VAL A 238 12.92 21.43 10.33
C VAL A 238 13.01 21.41 8.81
N PRO A 239 13.44 22.51 8.17
CA PRO A 239 13.66 22.49 6.73
C PRO A 239 14.73 21.42 6.45
N PRO A 240 14.46 20.46 5.56
CA PRO A 240 15.45 19.46 5.17
C PRO A 240 16.75 20.14 4.76
N PRO A 241 17.92 19.59 5.15
CA PRO A 241 19.22 20.24 4.98
C PRO A 241 19.59 20.56 3.52
N PHE A 242 18.85 20.05 2.54
CA PHE A 242 19.12 20.17 1.11
C PHE A 242 17.96 20.76 0.28
N ILE A 243 17.05 21.53 0.89
CA ILE A 243 16.13 22.36 0.10
C ILE A 243 16.92 23.53 -0.49
N ARG A 244 17.19 23.51 -1.80
CA ARG A 244 17.53 24.69 -2.60
C ARG A 244 16.35 25.08 -3.47
#